data_AF-A0A4P7STJ2-F1
#
_entry.id   AF-A0A4P7STJ2-F1
#
_cell.length_a   1.000
_cell.length_b   1.000
_cell.length_c   1.000
_cell.angle_alpha   90.00
_cell.angle_beta   90.00
_cell.angle_gamma   90.00
#
_symmetry.space_group_name_H-M   'P 1'
#
loop_
_entity.id
_entity.type
_entity.pdbx_description
1 polymer ?
#
loop_
_entity_poly.entity_id
_entity_poly.type
_entity_poly.pdbx_seq_one_letter_code
_entity_poly.pdbx_strand_id
1 'polypeptide(L)' 'MDTDSRPQFVPEEFVRGNVTLYSVSRDGVGTAGPLITALNVDVVEAAETYATSQPGVRLAKPLLRDP' A
#
# COMPACT_ATOMS: atom_id res chain seq x y z
N MET A 1 25.93 -2.29 6.15
CA MET A 1 24.60 -2.89 6.33
C MET A 1 23.80 -1.88 7.13
N ASP A 2 22.83 -1.25 6.50
CA ASP A 2 21.97 -0.29 7.17
C ASP A 2 21.13 -1.05 8.20
N THR A 3 21.20 -0.66 9.48
CA THR A 3 20.46 -1.29 10.58
C THR A 3 19.45 -0.28 11.11
N ASP A 4 18.60 0.22 10.22
CA ASP A 4 17.45 1.00 10.63
C ASP A 4 16.50 0.10 11.43
N SER A 5 16.47 0.33 12.74
CA SER A 5 15.65 -0.42 13.70
C SER A 5 14.21 0.07 13.75
N ARG A 6 13.88 1.15 13.04
CA ARG A 6 12.50 1.65 12.99
C ARG A 6 11.63 0.65 12.23
N PRO A 7 10.38 0.40 12.69
CA PRO A 7 9.42 -0.38 11.95
C PRO A 7 9.26 0.18 10.54
N GLN A 8 9.41 -0.69 9.54
CA GLN A 8 9.19 -0.35 8.14
C GLN A 8 7.77 -0.73 7.75
N PHE A 9 7.19 0.05 6.85
CA PHE A 9 5.95 -0.34 6.21
C PHE A 9 6.22 -1.49 5.24
N VAL A 10 5.45 -2.58 5.33
CA VAL A 10 5.58 -3.77 4.47
C VAL A 10 4.29 -3.94 3.66
N PRO A 11 4.28 -3.57 2.37
CA PRO A 11 3.09 -3.65 1.51
C PRO A 11 2.42 -5.03 1.49
N GLU A 12 3.21 -6.10 1.48
CA GLU A 12 2.73 -7.49 1.40
C GLU A 12 2.01 -7.94 2.68
N GLU A 13 2.39 -7.41 3.83
CA GLU A 13 1.67 -7.64 5.09
C GLU A 13 0.40 -6.79 5.13
N PHE A 14 0.49 -5.55 4.67
CA PHE A 14 -0.63 -4.62 4.62
C PHE A 14 -1.81 -5.16 3.77
N VAL A 15 -1.55 -5.65 2.56
CA VAL A 15 -2.61 -6.12 1.63
C VAL A 15 -3.31 -7.41 2.08
N ARG A 16 -2.73 -8.14 3.03
CA ARG A 16 -3.34 -9.34 3.65
C ARG A 16 -4.18 -8.97 4.89
N GLY A 17 -4.02 -7.76 5.40
CA GLY A 17 -4.67 -7.29 6.62
C GLY A 17 -6.09 -6.75 6.42
N ASN A 18 -6.77 -6.46 7.55
CA ASN A 18 -8.09 -5.82 7.54
C ASN A 18 -8.03 -4.29 7.67
N VAL A 19 -6.95 -3.67 7.20
CA VAL A 19 -6.66 -2.24 7.34
C VAL A 19 -7.05 -1.44 6.10
N THR A 20 -6.96 -0.11 6.18
CA THR A 20 -7.21 0.84 5.08
C THR A 20 -6.08 1.86 5.04
N LEU A 21 -5.54 2.14 3.86
CA LEU A 21 -4.49 3.14 3.66
C LEU A 21 -5.14 4.51 3.52
N TYR A 22 -4.84 5.42 4.43
CA TYR A 22 -5.25 6.81 4.35
C TYR A 22 -4.03 7.67 4.01
N SER A 23 -3.84 7.96 2.72
CA SER A 23 -2.78 8.84 2.27
C SER A 23 -3.17 10.31 2.51
N VAL A 24 -2.45 11.00 3.39
CA VAL A 24 -2.67 12.42 3.70
C VAL A 24 -1.46 13.22 3.28
N SER A 25 -1.60 14.07 2.26
CA SER A 25 -0.62 15.11 1.91
C SER A 25 -1.19 16.50 2.06
N ARG A 26 -0.32 17.44 2.41
CA ARG A 26 -0.59 18.87 2.28
C ARG A 26 -0.23 19.33 0.86
N ASP A 27 -1.10 20.12 0.24
CA ASP A 27 -0.79 20.80 -1.03
C ASP A 27 0.18 21.97 -0.83
N GLY A 28 1.07 22.21 -1.80
CA GLY A 28 1.99 23.36 -1.82
C GLY A 28 3.44 23.03 -2.20
N VAL A 29 4.37 23.95 -2.01
CA VAL A 29 5.81 23.68 -2.22
C VAL A 29 6.33 22.80 -1.09
N GLY A 30 6.98 21.69 -1.43
CA GLY A 30 7.48 20.70 -0.46
C GLY A 30 6.50 19.58 -0.09
N THR A 31 5.52 19.27 -0.95
CA THR A 31 4.62 18.13 -0.69
C THR A 31 5.36 16.80 -0.73
N ALA A 32 4.81 15.82 -0.02
CA ALA A 32 5.21 14.42 -0.10
C ALA A 32 4.63 13.70 -1.32
N GLY A 33 4.19 14.43 -2.36
CA GLY A 33 3.53 13.87 -3.54
C GLY A 33 4.30 12.70 -4.17
N PRO A 34 5.58 12.86 -4.53
CA PRO A 34 6.37 11.75 -5.07
C PRO A 34 6.50 10.54 -4.12
N LEU A 35 6.60 10.78 -2.81
CA LEU A 35 6.69 9.70 -1.81
C LEU A 35 5.36 8.94 -1.69
N ILE A 36 4.23 9.66 -1.68
CA ILE A 36 2.90 9.06 -1.62
C ILE A 36 2.59 8.31 -2.91
N THR A 37 3.00 8.84 -4.05
CA THR A 37 2.87 8.14 -5.33
C THR A 37 3.66 6.84 -5.30
N ALA A 38 4.93 6.86 -4.88
CA ALA A 38 5.74 5.66 -4.76
C ALA A 38 5.12 4.64 -3.79
N LEU A 39 4.66 5.08 -2.62
CA LEU A 39 3.97 4.21 -1.66
C LEU A 39 2.71 3.57 -2.24
N ASN A 40 1.90 4.33 -2.98
CA ASN A 40 0.70 3.80 -3.62
C ASN A 40 1.04 2.76 -4.69
N VAL A 41 2.11 2.98 -5.47
CA VAL A 41 2.60 2.00 -6.46
C VAL A 41 2.99 0.70 -5.76
N ASP A 42 3.83 0.77 -4.72
CA ASP A 42 4.28 -0.43 -3.99
C ASP A 42 3.10 -1.22 -3.39
N VAL A 43 2.09 -0.52 -2.86
CA VAL A 43 0.88 -1.17 -2.32
C VAL A 43 0.05 -1.83 -3.42
N VAL A 44 -0.09 -1.19 -4.59
CA VAL A 44 -0.84 -1.76 -5.72
C VAL A 44 -0.11 -2.99 -6.28
N GLU A 45 1.21 -2.93 -6.46
CA GLU A 45 2.01 -4.06 -6.94
C GLU A 45 1.94 -5.27 -6.00
N ALA A 46 2.03 -5.03 -4.68
CA ALA A 46 1.85 -6.07 -3.67
C ALA A 46 0.43 -6.68 -3.71
N ALA A 47 -0.58 -5.84 -3.93
CA ALA A 47 -1.97 -6.27 -4.03
C ALA A 47 -2.21 -7.12 -5.28
N GLU A 48 -1.68 -6.72 -6.44
CA GLU A 48 -1.75 -7.49 -7.69
C GLU A 48 -1.07 -8.85 -7.53
N THR A 49 0.12 -8.86 -6.94
CA THR A 49 0.84 -10.11 -6.63
C THR A 49 0.00 -11.00 -5.72
N TYR A 50 -0.57 -10.47 -4.64
CA TYR A 50 -1.40 -11.24 -3.73
C TYR A 50 -2.69 -11.74 -4.40
N ALA A 51 -3.32 -10.95 -5.27
CA ALA A 51 -4.51 -11.34 -6.00
C ALA A 51 -4.27 -12.58 -6.87
N THR A 52 -3.06 -12.78 -7.41
CA THR A 52 -2.72 -13.97 -8.21
C THR A 52 -2.83 -15.28 -7.42
N SER A 53 -2.70 -15.22 -6.09
CA SER A 53 -2.84 -16.39 -5.21
C SER A 53 -4.29 -16.70 -4.83
N GLN A 54 -5.26 -15.87 -5.24
CA GLN A 54 -6.64 -15.95 -4.80
C GLN A 54 -7.59 -16.49 -5.87
N PRO A 55 -8.73 -17.09 -5.47
CA PRO A 55 -9.75 -17.54 -6.42
C PRO A 55 -10.21 -16.40 -7.34
N GLY A 56 -10.19 -16.66 -8.65
CA GLY A 56 -10.60 -15.67 -9.65
C GLY A 56 -9.57 -14.56 -9.94
N VAL A 57 -8.34 -14.63 -9.40
CA VAL A 57 -7.26 -13.67 -9.67
C VAL A 57 -7.71 -12.23 -9.33
N ARG A 58 -8.37 -12.11 -8.19
CA ARG A 58 -8.89 -10.87 -7.61
C ARG A 58 -8.68 -10.93 -6.12
N LEU A 59 -8.51 -9.79 -5.49
CA LEU A 59 -8.54 -9.73 -4.03
C LEU A 59 -9.95 -10.12 -3.54
N ALA A 60 -10.02 -11.09 -2.63
CA ALA A 60 -11.25 -11.47 -1.94
C ALA A 60 -11.81 -10.31 -1.11
N LYS A 61 -10.93 -9.45 -0.60
CA LYS A 61 -11.30 -8.18 0.02
C LYS A 61 -10.83 -7.02 -0.88
N PRO A 62 -11.73 -6.15 -1.35
CA PRO A 62 -11.36 -4.98 -2.13
C PRO A 62 -10.36 -4.08 -1.42
N LEU A 63 -9.39 -3.55 -2.17
CA LEU A 63 -8.37 -2.62 -1.64
C LEU A 63 -9.01 -1.27 -1.24
N LEU A 64 -9.98 -0.83 -2.03
CA LEU A 64 -10.81 0.34 -1.76
C LEU A 64 -12.16 -0.12 -1.24
N ARG A 65 -12.66 0.52 -0.17
CA ARG A 65 -14.02 0.28 0.31
C ARG A 65 -14.99 1.13 -0.48
N ASP A 66 -16.17 0.59 -0.74
CA ASP A 66 -17.28 1.38 -1.25
C ASP A 66 -17.57 2.53 -0.25
N PRO A 67 -17.83 3.74 -0.75
CA PRO A 67 -18.11 4.92 0.08
C PRO A 67 -19.43 4.83 0.85
#